data_AF-A0A1M7HMQ1-F1
#
_entry.id   AF-A0A1M7HMQ1-F1
#
_cell.length_a   1.000
_cell.length_b   1.000
_cell.length_c   1.000
_cell.angle_alpha   90.00
_cell.angle_beta   90.00
_cell.angle_gamma   90.00
#
_symmetry.space_group_name_H-M   'P 1'
#
loop_
_entity.id
_entity.type
_entity.pdbx_description
1 polymer ?
#
loop_
_entity_poly.entity_id
_entity_poly.type
_entity_poly.pdbx_seq_one_letter_code
_entity_poly.pdbx_strand_id
1 'polypeptide(L)'
;MITEYVDCAEFKRLIVDKKLKPATLKYYLRRMGIVFTASNAEQFAEQVYTIFLGAGEISELRDLMNNDTNYEKSLVMNLVLKKESQEDIIDILLDEINKKKSIKSEDYFIENPVRTQDGLYVQFSYTRKLPGRNKLLEYEKRFLKLNIRKASQHEVVVDIRQQSSIDSKNALTFINNIVKSEELINVRHINLELLSSKNKVEFFDRIAAYSFDLWQLKTITGITVKQGLNDEEDEDVVVDEDENSPTLTGISQAVLNGSGLRSNEFVQESLKKGYIISAMRYRYEHKKDTTEFAVVLSFRNQDLRVDIDKTYFEDEGKILVQPLVKAEQNDIIIAFQNSANQVFGTLIKEQRND
;
A
#
# COMPACT_ATOMS: atom_id res chain seq x y z
N MET A 1 -18.59 -5.29 -18.20
CA MET A 1 -20.05 -5.47 -18.08
C MET A 1 -20.31 -6.98 -18.01
N ILE A 2 -21.25 -7.46 -17.20
CA ILE A 2 -21.63 -8.89 -17.22
C ILE A 2 -22.53 -9.10 -18.43
N THR A 3 -22.09 -9.91 -19.38
CA THR A 3 -22.79 -10.14 -20.66
C THR A 3 -23.50 -11.49 -20.71
N GLU A 4 -23.29 -12.36 -19.73
CA GLU A 4 -23.87 -13.70 -19.63
C GLU A 4 -24.48 -13.91 -18.24
N TYR A 5 -25.59 -14.62 -18.17
CA TYR A 5 -26.25 -14.97 -16.91
C TYR A 5 -25.41 -15.99 -16.12
N VAL A 6 -25.37 -15.85 -14.80
CA VAL A 6 -24.68 -16.80 -13.92
C VAL A 6 -25.56 -18.03 -13.77
N ASP A 7 -25.08 -19.19 -14.20
CA ASP A 7 -25.82 -20.44 -14.04
C ASP A 7 -26.14 -20.73 -12.56
N CYS A 8 -27.35 -21.21 -12.28
CA CYS A 8 -27.82 -21.44 -10.91
C CYS A 8 -26.95 -22.50 -10.19
N ALA A 9 -26.43 -23.51 -10.90
CA ALA A 9 -25.53 -24.49 -10.31
C ALA A 9 -24.14 -23.90 -10.04
N GLU A 10 -23.64 -23.02 -10.91
CA GLU A 10 -22.41 -22.26 -10.66
C GLU A 10 -22.56 -21.35 -9.42
N PHE A 11 -23.67 -20.61 -9.33
CA PHE A 11 -23.96 -19.72 -8.20
C PHE A 11 -24.06 -20.49 -6.87
N LYS A 12 -24.78 -21.62 -6.87
CA LYS A 12 -24.83 -22.55 -5.73
C LYS A 12 -23.42 -22.99 -5.30
N ARG A 13 -22.59 -23.44 -6.26
CA ARG A 13 -21.22 -23.89 -6.00
C ARG A 13 -20.36 -22.77 -5.40
N LEU A 14 -20.51 -21.54 -5.88
CA LEU A 14 -19.77 -20.38 -5.36
C LEU A 14 -20.06 -20.11 -3.88
N ILE A 15 -21.31 -20.30 -3.44
CA ILE A 15 -21.73 -20.14 -2.04
C ILE A 15 -21.18 -21.29 -1.19
N VAL A 16 -21.33 -22.54 -1.64
CA VAL A 16 -20.84 -23.75 -0.93
C VAL A 16 -19.32 -23.73 -0.77
N ASP A 17 -18.58 -23.39 -1.84
CA ASP A 17 -17.11 -23.23 -1.83
C ASP A 17 -16.63 -22.04 -0.97
N LYS A 18 -17.54 -21.26 -0.37
CA LYS A 18 -17.28 -20.01 0.36
C LYS A 18 -16.51 -18.97 -0.47
N LYS A 19 -16.49 -19.11 -1.80
CA LYS A 19 -15.99 -18.08 -2.73
C LYS A 19 -16.88 -16.85 -2.71
N LEU A 20 -18.17 -17.07 -2.46
CA LEU A 20 -19.16 -16.05 -2.16
C LEU A 20 -19.56 -16.20 -0.68
N LYS A 21 -19.11 -15.25 0.15
CA LYS A 21 -19.32 -15.32 1.60
C LYS A 21 -20.83 -15.25 1.90
N PRO A 22 -21.41 -16.25 2.60
CA PRO A 22 -22.83 -16.24 2.96
C PRO A 22 -23.27 -14.98 3.70
N ALA A 23 -22.41 -14.43 4.57
CA ALA A 23 -22.70 -13.19 5.30
C ALA A 23 -22.96 -12.00 4.38
N THR A 24 -22.12 -11.81 3.35
CA THR A 24 -22.24 -10.70 2.38
C THR A 24 -23.51 -10.84 1.54
N LEU A 25 -23.86 -12.06 1.12
CA LEU A 25 -25.11 -12.32 0.38
C LEU A 25 -26.36 -12.15 1.24
N LYS A 26 -26.34 -12.65 2.48
CA LYS A 26 -27.42 -12.40 3.45
C LYS A 26 -27.62 -10.90 3.68
N TYR A 27 -26.53 -10.15 3.81
CA TYR A 27 -26.58 -8.70 3.95
C TYR A 27 -27.22 -8.03 2.72
N TYR A 28 -26.80 -8.42 1.51
CA TYR A 28 -27.36 -7.91 0.26
C TYR A 28 -28.86 -8.20 0.12
N LEU A 29 -29.25 -9.46 0.29
CA LEU A 29 -30.65 -9.90 0.19
C LEU A 29 -31.54 -9.25 1.26
N ARG A 30 -31.00 -9.01 2.47
CA ARG A 30 -31.72 -8.28 3.52
C ARG A 30 -32.05 -6.85 3.11
N ARG A 31 -31.17 -6.17 2.34
CA ARG A 31 -31.46 -4.83 1.80
C ARG A 31 -32.61 -4.85 0.78
N MET A 32 -32.84 -5.99 0.14
CA MET A 32 -33.99 -6.24 -0.73
C MET A 32 -35.23 -6.74 0.04
N GLY A 33 -35.17 -6.80 1.37
CA GLY A 33 -36.28 -7.27 2.21
C GLY A 33 -36.36 -8.80 2.35
N ILE A 34 -35.36 -9.56 1.87
CA ILE A 34 -35.36 -11.03 1.91
C ILE A 34 -34.43 -11.51 3.04
N VAL A 35 -34.96 -12.27 3.99
CA VAL A 35 -34.23 -12.75 5.17
C VAL A 35 -34.17 -14.27 5.18
N PHE A 36 -32.98 -14.82 5.39
CA PHE A 36 -32.74 -16.27 5.47
C PHE A 36 -32.27 -16.67 6.86
N THR A 37 -32.81 -17.77 7.37
CA THR A 37 -32.49 -18.34 8.69
C THR A 37 -31.49 -19.50 8.62
N ALA A 38 -30.96 -19.82 7.43
CA ALA A 38 -30.00 -20.91 7.25
C ALA A 38 -28.80 -20.82 8.21
N SER A 39 -28.49 -21.94 8.87
CA SER A 39 -27.45 -22.03 9.90
C SER A 39 -26.06 -22.32 9.34
N ASN A 40 -25.96 -22.79 8.10
CA ASN A 40 -24.70 -23.09 7.42
C ASN A 40 -24.74 -22.71 5.92
N ALA A 41 -23.58 -22.76 5.26
CA ALA A 41 -23.41 -22.31 3.88
C ALA A 41 -24.16 -23.19 2.86
N GLU A 42 -24.28 -24.49 3.11
CA GLU A 42 -24.98 -25.44 2.21
C GLU A 42 -26.48 -25.19 2.23
N GLN A 43 -27.08 -25.14 3.41
CA GLN A 43 -28.50 -24.80 3.57
C GLN A 43 -28.83 -23.43 2.99
N PHE A 44 -27.92 -22.47 3.16
CA PHE A 44 -28.09 -21.14 2.60
C PHE A 44 -28.00 -21.16 1.07
N ALA A 45 -27.06 -21.91 0.50
CA ALA A 45 -26.93 -22.06 -0.95
C ALA A 45 -28.20 -22.69 -1.55
N GLU A 46 -28.75 -23.75 -0.94
CA GLU A 46 -30.02 -24.38 -1.37
C GLU A 46 -31.21 -23.42 -1.38
N GLN A 47 -31.26 -22.49 -0.42
CA GLN A 47 -32.36 -21.53 -0.32
C GLN A 47 -32.24 -20.38 -1.32
N VAL A 48 -31.03 -20.10 -1.82
CA VAL A 48 -30.73 -18.85 -2.54
C VAL A 48 -30.40 -19.09 -4.01
N TYR A 49 -29.95 -20.28 -4.39
CA TYR A 49 -29.40 -20.49 -5.75
C TYR A 49 -30.40 -20.35 -6.90
N THR A 50 -31.71 -20.42 -6.61
CA THR A 50 -32.79 -20.22 -7.58
C THR A 50 -33.29 -18.78 -7.62
N ILE A 51 -32.78 -17.89 -6.77
CA ILE A 51 -33.14 -16.47 -6.82
C ILE A 51 -32.53 -15.88 -8.08
N PHE A 52 -33.39 -15.38 -8.94
CA PHE A 52 -32.97 -14.72 -10.16
C PHE A 52 -32.46 -13.31 -9.82
N LEU A 53 -31.16 -13.10 -9.94
CA LEU A 53 -30.51 -11.80 -9.80
C LEU A 53 -30.17 -11.26 -11.19
N GLY A 54 -30.61 -10.05 -11.48
CA GLY A 54 -30.30 -9.39 -12.75
C GLY A 54 -28.83 -8.98 -12.85
N ALA A 55 -28.44 -8.48 -14.02
CA ALA A 55 -27.06 -8.08 -14.28
C ALA A 55 -26.60 -6.93 -13.38
N GLY A 56 -27.51 -6.03 -12.98
CA GLY A 56 -27.24 -4.95 -12.03
C GLY A 56 -26.94 -5.51 -10.64
N GLU A 57 -27.83 -6.36 -10.14
CA GLU A 57 -27.76 -6.95 -8.80
C GLU A 57 -26.52 -7.82 -8.63
N ILE A 58 -26.22 -8.64 -9.64
CA ILE A 58 -25.01 -9.45 -9.66
C ILE A 58 -23.76 -8.56 -9.67
N SER A 59 -23.76 -7.45 -10.41
CA SER A 59 -22.61 -6.53 -10.42
C SER A 59 -22.40 -5.88 -9.05
N GLU A 60 -23.46 -5.43 -8.38
CA GLU A 60 -23.38 -4.87 -7.03
C GLU A 60 -22.88 -5.89 -6.01
N LEU A 61 -23.37 -7.12 -6.10
CA LEU A 61 -22.95 -8.21 -5.22
C LEU A 61 -21.47 -8.52 -5.40
N ARG A 62 -20.99 -8.58 -6.64
CA ARG A 62 -19.57 -8.76 -6.94
C ARG A 62 -18.71 -7.64 -6.35
N ASP A 63 -19.17 -6.39 -6.44
CA ASP A 63 -18.44 -5.24 -5.91
C ASP A 63 -18.36 -5.28 -4.37
N LEU A 64 -19.42 -5.73 -3.68
CA LEU A 64 -19.42 -5.93 -2.22
C LEU A 64 -18.42 -7.00 -1.76
N MET A 65 -18.22 -8.06 -2.54
CA MET A 65 -17.31 -9.16 -2.19
C MET A 65 -15.83 -8.76 -2.16
N ASN A 66 -15.42 -7.74 -2.92
CA ASN A 66 -14.01 -7.39 -3.11
C ASN A 66 -13.44 -6.47 -2.01
N ASN A 67 -14.27 -5.93 -1.12
CA ASN A 67 -13.88 -4.86 -0.18
C ASN A 67 -13.45 -5.33 1.23
N ASP A 68 -13.62 -6.62 1.57
CA ASP A 68 -13.70 -7.07 2.97
C ASP A 68 -12.38 -7.48 3.67
N THR A 69 -11.20 -7.46 3.02
CA THR A 69 -9.97 -8.05 3.63
C THR A 69 -8.69 -7.22 3.52
N ASN A 70 -8.77 -5.92 3.24
CA ASN A 70 -7.60 -5.19 2.76
C ASN A 70 -7.00 -4.27 3.83
N TYR A 71 -5.81 -4.63 4.32
CA TYR A 71 -4.92 -3.65 4.94
C TYR A 71 -4.50 -2.60 3.92
N GLU A 72 -4.47 -1.34 4.34
CA GLU A 72 -4.04 -0.24 3.50
C GLU A 72 -2.55 -0.32 3.21
N LYS A 73 -2.23 -0.11 1.93
CA LYS A 73 -0.87 -0.05 1.40
C LYS A 73 -0.76 1.25 0.64
N SER A 74 0.30 1.99 0.90
CA SER A 74 0.50 3.30 0.31
C SER A 74 1.87 3.44 -0.32
N LEU A 75 1.90 3.99 -1.52
CA LEU A 75 3.10 4.52 -2.16
C LEU A 75 3.09 6.05 -2.07
N VAL A 76 4.24 6.65 -1.75
CA VAL A 76 4.35 8.08 -1.43
C VAL A 76 5.41 8.74 -2.29
N MET A 77 5.08 9.90 -2.84
CA MET A 77 6.01 10.81 -3.49
C MET A 77 5.60 12.25 -3.26
N ASN A 78 6.51 13.20 -3.45
CA ASN A 78 6.20 14.62 -3.36
C ASN A 78 6.21 15.25 -4.76
N LEU A 79 5.29 16.18 -5.01
CA LEU A 79 5.34 17.03 -6.20
C LEU A 79 5.67 18.45 -5.76
N VAL A 80 6.59 19.09 -6.49
CA VAL A 80 7.11 20.41 -6.14
C VAL A 80 7.03 21.33 -7.36
N LEU A 81 6.51 22.55 -7.17
CA LEU A 81 6.55 23.59 -8.19
C LEU A 81 7.96 24.16 -8.34
N LYS A 82 8.36 24.42 -9.57
CA LYS A 82 9.54 25.23 -9.87
C LYS A 82 9.33 26.66 -9.34
N LYS A 83 10.41 27.28 -8.83
CA LYS A 83 10.41 28.48 -7.96
C LYS A 83 9.75 29.75 -8.53
N GLU A 84 9.29 29.74 -9.78
CA GLU A 84 8.82 30.93 -10.49
C GLU A 84 7.30 31.08 -10.51
N SER A 85 6.54 30.10 -10.00
CA SER A 85 5.06 30.18 -10.01
C SER A 85 4.50 30.85 -8.75
N GLN A 86 3.61 31.82 -8.96
CA GLN A 86 2.76 32.42 -7.91
C GLN A 86 1.46 31.63 -7.67
N GLU A 87 1.15 30.67 -8.55
CA GLU A 87 -0.07 29.87 -8.48
C GLU A 87 0.04 28.76 -7.44
N ASP A 88 -1.12 28.31 -6.96
CA ASP A 88 -1.21 27.18 -6.03
C ASP A 88 -1.04 25.86 -6.79
N ILE A 89 -0.14 25.01 -6.32
CA ILE A 89 0.10 23.69 -6.92
C ILE A 89 -1.17 22.84 -7.02
N ILE A 90 -2.13 22.99 -6.09
CA ILE A 90 -3.39 22.23 -6.14
C ILE A 90 -4.25 22.68 -7.32
N ASP A 91 -4.28 23.98 -7.63
CA ASP A 91 -5.09 24.52 -8.72
C ASP A 91 -4.50 24.09 -10.08
N ILE A 92 -3.16 24.14 -10.23
CA ILE A 92 -2.47 23.61 -11.42
C ILE A 92 -2.77 22.11 -11.60
N LEU A 93 -2.65 21.32 -10.53
CA LEU A 93 -2.94 19.88 -10.58
C LEU A 93 -4.41 19.60 -10.94
N LEU A 94 -5.36 20.37 -10.41
CA LEU A 94 -6.78 20.26 -10.73
C LEU A 94 -7.04 20.44 -12.22
N ASP A 95 -6.45 21.47 -12.82
CA ASP A 95 -6.59 21.76 -14.24
C ASP A 95 -6.00 20.65 -15.10
N GLU A 96 -4.80 20.16 -14.77
CA GLU A 96 -4.17 19.06 -15.48
C GLU A 96 -4.93 17.74 -15.35
N ILE A 97 -5.45 17.42 -14.16
CA ILE A 97 -6.27 16.24 -13.94
C ILE A 97 -7.56 16.31 -14.78
N ASN A 98 -8.21 17.47 -14.85
CA ASN A 98 -9.41 17.66 -15.67
C ASN A 98 -9.12 17.55 -17.17
N LYS A 99 -7.98 18.07 -17.65
CA LYS A 99 -7.51 17.88 -19.03
C LYS A 99 -7.28 16.39 -19.33
N LYS A 100 -6.55 15.68 -18.46
CA LYS A 100 -6.27 14.24 -18.62
C LYS A 100 -7.54 13.40 -18.56
N LYS A 101 -8.51 13.76 -17.73
CA LYS A 101 -9.82 13.09 -17.68
C LYS A 101 -10.59 13.21 -18.99
N SER A 102 -10.47 14.33 -19.69
CA SER A 102 -11.11 14.55 -20.99
C SER A 102 -10.49 13.67 -22.09
N ILE A 103 -9.24 13.25 -21.92
CA ILE A 103 -8.55 12.32 -22.81
C ILE A 103 -8.89 10.90 -22.36
N LYS A 104 -9.69 10.18 -23.15
CA LYS A 104 -10.03 8.79 -22.83
C LYS A 104 -8.76 7.93 -22.80
N SER A 105 -8.45 7.37 -21.63
CA SER A 105 -7.46 6.30 -21.48
C SER A 105 -8.13 4.95 -21.68
N GLU A 106 -7.44 4.03 -22.36
CA GLU A 106 -7.89 2.63 -22.50
C GLU A 106 -7.67 1.84 -21.21
N ASP A 107 -6.72 2.25 -20.36
CA ASP A 107 -6.26 1.49 -19.20
C ASP A 107 -7.07 1.78 -17.93
N TYR A 108 -7.60 3.00 -17.77
CA TYR A 108 -8.32 3.42 -16.58
C TYR A 108 -9.29 4.58 -16.85
N PHE A 109 -10.31 4.67 -16.01
CA PHE A 109 -11.25 5.79 -15.97
C PHE A 109 -10.96 6.68 -14.76
N ILE A 110 -10.85 7.98 -15.01
CA ILE A 110 -10.63 8.99 -13.96
C ILE A 110 -12.00 9.56 -13.54
N GLU A 111 -12.35 9.43 -12.26
CA GLU A 111 -13.54 10.06 -11.70
C GLU A 111 -13.34 11.58 -11.48
N ASN A 112 -14.38 12.29 -11.06
CA ASN A 112 -14.24 13.72 -10.77
C ASN A 112 -13.25 13.94 -9.62
N PRO A 113 -12.22 14.79 -9.80
CA PRO A 113 -11.38 15.20 -8.69
C PRO A 113 -12.21 15.99 -7.66
N VAL A 114 -12.03 15.70 -6.37
CA VAL A 114 -12.76 16.32 -5.26
C VAL A 114 -11.80 17.11 -4.40
N ARG A 115 -11.99 18.42 -4.30
CA ARG A 115 -11.19 19.28 -3.40
C ARG A 115 -11.58 18.96 -1.95
N THR A 116 -10.59 18.69 -1.12
CA THR A 116 -10.75 18.48 0.32
C THR A 116 -10.21 19.70 1.08
N GLN A 117 -10.40 19.74 2.40
CA GLN A 117 -9.84 20.80 3.25
C GLN A 117 -8.32 20.87 3.13
N ASP A 118 -7.67 19.71 3.03
CA ASP A 118 -6.20 19.57 3.06
C ASP A 118 -5.58 19.25 1.68
N GLY A 119 -6.33 19.41 0.58
CA GLY A 119 -5.81 19.20 -0.77
C GLY A 119 -6.83 18.65 -1.76
N LEU A 120 -6.49 17.53 -2.39
CA LEU A 120 -7.22 16.97 -3.52
C LEU A 120 -7.35 15.45 -3.42
N TYR A 121 -8.53 14.94 -3.77
CA TYR A 121 -8.81 13.51 -3.87
C TYR A 121 -9.14 13.13 -5.32
N VAL A 122 -8.52 12.08 -5.84
CA VAL A 122 -8.79 11.55 -7.18
C VAL A 122 -9.00 10.04 -7.09
N GLN A 123 -10.08 9.55 -7.70
CA GLN A 123 -10.36 8.13 -7.80
C GLN A 123 -10.23 7.65 -9.23
N PHE A 124 -9.54 6.53 -9.41
CA PHE A 124 -9.40 5.83 -10.67
C PHE A 124 -10.19 4.54 -10.58
N SER A 125 -10.82 4.13 -11.69
CA SER A 125 -11.40 2.80 -11.79
C SER A 125 -10.94 2.10 -13.05
N TYR A 126 -10.67 0.81 -12.95
CA TYR A 126 -10.32 -0.02 -14.10
C TYR A 126 -10.85 -1.44 -13.91
N THR A 127 -10.97 -2.18 -15.00
CA THR A 127 -11.43 -3.58 -14.95
C THR A 127 -10.24 -4.50 -15.14
N ARG A 128 -10.01 -5.39 -14.19
CA ARG A 128 -8.97 -6.42 -14.26
C ARG A 128 -9.58 -7.76 -14.61
N LYS A 129 -8.97 -8.47 -15.55
CA LYS A 129 -9.27 -9.88 -15.83
C LYS A 129 -8.47 -10.79 -14.89
N LEU A 130 -9.14 -11.74 -14.24
CA LEU A 130 -8.60 -12.75 -13.33
C LEU A 130 -8.69 -14.13 -14.00
N PRO A 131 -7.70 -14.52 -14.82
CA PRO A 131 -7.74 -15.78 -15.55
C PRO A 131 -7.82 -16.97 -14.58
N GLY A 132 -8.61 -17.98 -14.93
CA GLY A 132 -8.82 -19.19 -14.12
C GLY A 132 -9.83 -19.03 -12.98
N ARG A 133 -10.42 -17.85 -12.79
CA ARG A 133 -11.61 -17.68 -11.93
C ARG A 133 -12.87 -18.08 -12.69
N ASN A 134 -13.89 -18.51 -11.92
CA ASN A 134 -15.25 -18.72 -12.41
C ASN A 134 -15.75 -17.48 -13.16
N LYS A 135 -16.61 -17.64 -14.19
CA LYS A 135 -17.02 -16.54 -15.10
C LYS A 135 -17.53 -15.30 -14.35
N LEU A 136 -18.31 -15.52 -13.29
CA LEU A 136 -18.82 -14.45 -12.42
C LEU A 136 -17.71 -13.58 -11.80
N LEU A 137 -16.57 -14.19 -11.47
CA LEU A 137 -15.43 -13.59 -10.78
C LEU A 137 -14.24 -13.34 -11.72
N GLU A 138 -14.43 -13.54 -13.03
CA GLU A 138 -13.37 -13.38 -14.04
C GLU A 138 -12.99 -11.91 -14.22
N TYR A 139 -13.92 -10.99 -14.00
CA TYR A 139 -13.67 -9.55 -14.11
C TYR A 139 -13.90 -8.87 -12.77
N GLU A 140 -12.88 -8.15 -12.31
CA GLU A 140 -12.89 -7.39 -11.06
C GLU A 140 -12.81 -5.90 -11.40
N LYS A 141 -13.82 -5.12 -11.00
CA LYS A 141 -13.71 -3.66 -11.04
C LYS A 141 -12.89 -3.23 -9.83
N ARG A 142 -11.77 -2.56 -10.09
CA ARG A 142 -10.89 -2.04 -9.05
C ARG A 142 -11.01 -0.54 -8.98
N PHE A 143 -10.88 -0.04 -7.76
CA PHE A 143 -10.82 1.38 -7.45
C PHE A 143 -9.47 1.67 -6.81
N LEU A 144 -8.76 2.65 -7.38
CA LEU A 144 -7.49 3.15 -6.88
C LEU A 144 -7.72 4.57 -6.40
N LYS A 145 -7.27 4.86 -5.18
CA LYS A 145 -7.46 6.17 -4.56
C LYS A 145 -6.13 6.91 -4.50
N LEU A 146 -6.15 8.16 -4.91
CA LEU A 146 -5.03 9.07 -4.88
C LEU A 146 -5.39 10.26 -3.98
N ASN A 147 -4.72 10.34 -2.83
CA ASN A 147 -4.85 11.46 -1.92
C ASN A 147 -3.66 12.40 -2.16
N ILE A 148 -3.93 13.64 -2.55
CA ILE A 148 -2.91 14.67 -2.74
C ILE A 148 -3.09 15.66 -1.60
N ARG A 149 -2.16 15.67 -0.66
CA ARG A 149 -2.21 16.53 0.53
C ARG A 149 -1.28 17.71 0.35
N LYS A 150 -1.77 18.90 0.66
CA LYS A 150 -1.01 20.13 0.58
C LYS A 150 0.01 20.21 1.72
N ALA A 151 1.30 20.32 1.38
CA ALA A 151 2.36 20.59 2.35
C ALA A 151 2.71 22.09 2.39
N SER A 152 2.69 22.74 1.24
CA SER A 152 2.82 24.20 1.08
C SER A 152 2.13 24.67 -0.20
N GLN A 153 2.22 25.96 -0.52
CA GLN A 153 1.75 26.48 -1.81
C GLN A 153 2.50 25.86 -3.01
N HIS A 154 3.74 25.39 -2.79
CA HIS A 154 4.63 24.87 -3.81
C HIS A 154 4.94 23.38 -3.67
N GLU A 155 4.39 22.69 -2.67
CA GLU A 155 4.68 21.27 -2.43
C GLU A 155 3.42 20.51 -1.98
N VAL A 156 3.21 19.34 -2.57
CA VAL A 156 2.18 18.39 -2.16
C VAL A 156 2.79 17.01 -1.93
N VAL A 157 2.19 16.27 -1.01
CA VAL A 157 2.45 14.84 -0.80
C VAL A 157 1.37 14.05 -1.52
N VAL A 158 1.78 13.21 -2.46
CA VAL A 158 0.89 12.32 -3.20
C VAL A 158 0.96 10.93 -2.56
N ASP A 159 -0.20 10.48 -2.08
CA ASP A 159 -0.42 9.20 -1.40
C ASP A 159 -1.32 8.31 -2.27
N ILE A 160 -0.71 7.28 -2.85
CA ILE A 160 -1.36 6.31 -3.74
C ILE A 160 -1.78 5.09 -2.91
N ARG A 161 -3.08 4.93 -2.65
CA ARG A 161 -3.65 3.77 -1.95
C ARG A 161 -3.88 2.61 -2.91
N GLN A 162 -3.01 1.62 -2.81
CA GLN A 162 -2.91 0.53 -3.76
C GLN A 162 -3.23 -0.82 -3.12
N GLN A 163 -3.78 -1.74 -3.90
CA GLN A 163 -3.97 -3.13 -3.46
C GLN A 163 -3.11 -4.12 -4.26
N SER A 164 -2.56 -3.67 -5.39
CA SER A 164 -1.74 -4.45 -6.31
C SER A 164 -0.65 -3.60 -6.95
N SER A 165 0.35 -4.26 -7.56
CA SER A 165 1.40 -3.56 -8.31
C SER A 165 0.89 -2.87 -9.59
N ILE A 166 -0.23 -3.34 -10.14
CA ILE A 166 -0.88 -2.71 -11.30
C ILE A 166 -1.43 -1.34 -10.90
N ASP A 167 -2.01 -1.23 -9.70
CA ASP A 167 -2.49 0.04 -9.15
C ASP A 167 -1.36 1.08 -9.08
N SER A 168 -0.19 0.73 -8.50
CA SER A 168 0.98 1.63 -8.50
C SER A 168 1.37 2.04 -9.90
N LYS A 169 1.43 1.09 -10.84
CA LYS A 169 1.91 1.36 -12.20
C LYS A 169 0.99 2.36 -12.91
N ASN A 170 -0.32 2.19 -12.76
CA ASN A 170 -1.31 3.07 -13.37
C ASN A 170 -1.23 4.48 -12.76
N ALA A 171 -1.16 4.59 -11.43
CA ALA A 171 -1.01 5.90 -10.76
C ALA A 171 0.31 6.61 -11.12
N LEU A 172 1.44 5.89 -11.09
CA LEU A 172 2.75 6.44 -11.48
C LEU A 172 2.75 6.92 -12.93
N THR A 173 2.18 6.13 -13.84
CA THR A 173 2.05 6.52 -15.26
C THR A 173 1.19 7.78 -15.40
N PHE A 174 0.09 7.88 -14.65
CA PHE A 174 -0.76 9.07 -14.62
C PHE A 174 0.00 10.31 -14.12
N ILE A 175 0.69 10.22 -12.98
CA ILE A 175 1.47 11.33 -12.40
C ILE A 175 2.59 11.76 -13.35
N ASN A 176 3.34 10.81 -13.91
CA ASN A 176 4.39 11.10 -14.88
C ASN A 176 3.84 11.80 -16.13
N ASN A 177 2.63 11.45 -16.56
CA ASN A 177 1.99 12.13 -17.69
C ASN A 177 1.52 13.55 -17.37
N ILE A 178 1.18 13.85 -16.11
CA ILE A 178 0.92 15.22 -15.66
C ILE A 178 2.22 16.01 -15.68
N VAL A 179 3.27 15.47 -15.06
CA VAL A 179 4.59 16.13 -14.95
C VAL A 179 5.25 16.36 -16.32
N LYS A 180 5.05 15.46 -17.28
CA LYS A 180 5.51 15.67 -18.66
C LYS A 180 4.71 16.72 -19.43
N SER A 181 3.44 16.93 -19.07
CA SER A 181 2.58 17.92 -19.73
C SER A 181 2.74 19.31 -19.11
N GLU A 182 3.06 19.38 -17.82
CA GLU A 182 3.26 20.62 -17.09
C GLU A 182 4.71 20.73 -16.63
N GLU A 183 5.51 21.48 -17.38
CA GLU A 183 6.95 21.65 -17.10
C GLU A 183 7.20 22.35 -15.76
N LEU A 184 6.20 23.01 -15.16
CA LEU A 184 6.34 23.68 -13.86
C LEU A 184 6.42 22.71 -12.67
N ILE A 185 6.01 21.44 -12.84
CA ILE A 185 5.97 20.46 -11.75
C ILE A 185 7.17 19.52 -11.84
N ASN A 186 7.82 19.25 -10.71
CA ASN A 186 8.84 18.21 -10.58
C ASN A 186 8.39 17.15 -9.58
N VAL A 187 8.69 15.88 -9.87
CA VAL A 187 8.57 14.80 -8.89
C VAL A 187 9.81 14.78 -8.01
N ARG A 188 9.59 14.80 -6.69
CA ARG A 188 10.60 14.57 -5.68
C ARG A 188 10.30 13.24 -4.98
N HIS A 189 11.03 12.22 -5.40
CA HIS A 189 10.95 10.89 -4.81
C HIS A 189 11.53 10.87 -3.40
N ILE A 190 10.90 10.12 -2.49
CA ILE A 190 11.49 9.73 -1.22
C ILE A 190 12.31 8.47 -1.50
N ASN A 191 13.50 8.66 -2.08
CA ASN A 191 14.34 7.57 -2.57
C ASN A 191 15.50 7.30 -1.62
N LEU A 192 15.59 6.07 -1.13
CA LEU A 192 16.69 5.59 -0.29
C LEU A 192 18.06 5.70 -0.99
N GLU A 193 18.12 5.62 -2.32
CA GLU A 193 19.36 5.76 -3.10
C GLU A 193 19.99 7.15 -2.99
N LEU A 194 19.19 8.18 -2.69
CA LEU A 194 19.67 9.54 -2.47
C LEU A 194 20.39 9.72 -1.13
N LEU A 195 20.33 8.73 -0.24
CA LEU A 195 21.05 8.74 1.04
C LEU A 195 22.37 7.97 0.94
N SER A 196 23.42 8.47 1.59
CA SER A 196 24.64 7.73 1.91
C SER A 196 24.35 6.43 2.65
N SER A 197 25.21 5.41 2.52
CA SER A 197 25.03 4.09 3.16
C SER A 197 24.77 4.17 4.67
N LYS A 198 25.46 5.09 5.37
CA LYS A 198 25.22 5.38 6.79
C LYS A 198 23.77 5.85 7.02
N ASN A 199 23.31 6.80 6.22
CA ASN A 199 21.99 7.39 6.40
C ASN A 199 20.85 6.49 5.90
N LYS A 200 21.13 5.53 5.01
CA LYS A 200 20.16 4.48 4.65
C LYS A 200 19.76 3.66 5.88
N VAL A 201 20.72 3.34 6.74
CA VAL A 201 20.46 2.64 8.02
C VAL A 201 19.83 3.59 9.04
N GLU A 202 20.41 4.79 9.19
CA GLU A 202 19.91 5.83 10.09
C GLU A 202 18.44 6.21 9.85
N PHE A 203 17.98 6.18 8.59
CA PHE A 203 16.59 6.42 8.23
C PHE A 203 15.63 5.49 9.01
N PHE A 204 15.91 4.18 9.02
CA PHE A 204 15.06 3.23 9.72
C PHE A 204 15.22 3.36 11.25
N ASP A 205 16.42 3.65 11.73
CA ASP A 205 16.69 3.83 13.16
C ASP A 205 15.99 5.07 13.73
N ARG A 206 15.98 6.19 13.00
CA ARG A 206 15.25 7.40 13.39
C ARG A 206 13.74 7.21 13.37
N ILE A 207 13.22 6.36 12.48
CA ILE A 207 11.81 5.97 12.52
C ILE A 207 11.51 5.10 13.74
N ALA A 208 12.39 4.17 14.10
CA ALA A 208 12.24 3.37 15.32
C ALA A 208 12.26 4.24 16.59
N ALA A 209 13.09 5.29 16.59
CA ALA A 209 13.21 6.25 17.69
C ALA A 209 12.14 7.35 17.68
N TYR A 210 11.29 7.41 16.65
CA TYR A 210 10.27 8.45 16.53
C TYR A 210 9.19 8.28 17.61
N SER A 211 8.90 9.35 18.34
CA SER A 211 7.84 9.35 19.35
C SER A 211 6.52 9.74 18.72
N PHE A 212 5.61 8.78 18.58
CA PHE A 212 4.23 9.05 18.18
C PHE A 212 3.37 9.36 19.40
N ASP A 213 2.36 10.22 19.24
CA ASP A 213 1.49 10.62 20.35
C ASP A 213 0.69 9.43 20.92
N LEU A 214 0.09 8.64 20.04
CA LEU A 214 -0.84 7.56 20.39
C LEU A 214 -0.18 6.18 20.51
N TRP A 215 1.01 5.99 19.94
CA TRP A 215 1.63 4.68 19.79
C TRP A 215 3.05 4.64 20.33
N GLN A 216 3.46 3.47 20.80
CA GLN A 216 4.81 3.21 21.26
C GLN A 216 5.39 1.98 20.54
N LEU A 217 6.65 2.07 20.14
CA LEU A 217 7.34 0.95 19.50
C LEU A 217 7.50 -0.19 20.53
N LYS A 218 6.94 -1.34 20.21
CA LYS A 218 7.08 -2.57 21.01
C LYS A 218 8.33 -3.33 20.63
N THR A 219 8.51 -3.62 19.34
CA THR A 219 9.71 -4.29 18.81
C THR A 219 9.78 -4.19 17.29
N ILE A 220 10.98 -4.32 16.74
CA ILE A 220 11.20 -4.57 15.31
C ILE A 220 11.03 -6.07 15.06
N THR A 221 10.15 -6.41 14.12
CA THR A 221 9.73 -7.81 13.86
C THR A 221 10.19 -8.36 12.51
N GLY A 222 10.65 -7.50 11.62
CA GLY A 222 11.18 -7.89 10.32
C GLY A 222 12.22 -6.91 9.82
N ILE A 223 13.30 -7.41 9.22
CA ILE A 223 14.33 -6.60 8.56
C ILE A 223 14.69 -7.28 7.24
N THR A 224 14.70 -6.52 6.14
CA THR A 224 15.21 -6.98 4.85
C THR A 224 16.51 -6.26 4.54
N VAL A 225 17.60 -7.01 4.45
CA VAL A 225 18.92 -6.52 4.04
C VAL A 225 19.21 -6.87 2.58
N LYS A 226 19.88 -5.98 1.86
CA LYS A 226 20.33 -6.16 0.48
C LYS A 226 21.80 -5.76 0.36
N GLN A 227 22.55 -6.46 -0.49
CA GLN A 227 23.90 -6.04 -0.84
C GLN A 227 23.83 -4.68 -1.55
N GLY A 228 24.65 -3.71 -1.15
CA GLY A 228 24.71 -2.41 -1.83
C GLY A 228 25.14 -2.62 -3.29
N LEU A 229 24.46 -1.98 -4.24
CA LEU A 229 24.92 -1.91 -5.62
C LEU A 229 26.26 -1.17 -5.64
N ASN A 230 27.34 -1.85 -6.02
CA ASN A 230 28.43 -1.18 -6.71
C ASN A 230 27.91 -0.95 -8.13
N ASP A 231 27.61 0.31 -8.45
CA ASP A 231 27.33 0.74 -9.82
C ASP A 231 28.65 0.77 -10.59
N GLU A 232 29.20 -0.38 -10.99
CA GLU A 232 30.08 -0.49 -12.16
C GLU A 232 29.82 -1.87 -12.81
N GLU A 233 29.46 -1.84 -14.10
CA GLU A 233 29.38 -3.01 -14.97
C GLU A 233 30.74 -3.72 -15.01
N ASP A 234 30.72 -5.05 -14.87
CA ASP A 234 31.77 -6.02 -15.21
C ASP A 234 33.23 -5.65 -14.89
N GLU A 235 33.75 -6.21 -13.80
CA GLU A 235 35.05 -6.90 -13.82
C GLU A 235 35.15 -7.83 -12.61
N ASP A 236 35.67 -9.04 -12.83
CA ASP A 236 35.85 -10.11 -11.86
C ASP A 236 36.42 -9.60 -10.52
N VAL A 237 35.54 -9.37 -9.53
CA VAL A 237 35.98 -9.22 -8.15
C VAL A 237 36.37 -10.60 -7.67
N VAL A 238 37.66 -10.91 -7.80
CA VAL A 238 38.30 -12.04 -7.14
C VAL A 238 37.94 -11.95 -5.67
N VAL A 239 37.08 -12.86 -5.22
CA VAL A 239 36.79 -13.03 -3.80
C VAL A 239 38.09 -13.55 -3.20
N ASP A 240 38.79 -12.70 -2.44
CA ASP A 240 39.75 -13.22 -1.48
C ASP A 240 38.95 -14.11 -0.52
N GLU A 241 39.12 -15.43 -0.68
CA GLU A 241 38.56 -16.46 0.18
C GLU A 241 39.21 -16.35 1.56
N ASP A 242 38.79 -15.36 2.35
CA ASP A 242 38.92 -15.45 3.80
C ASP A 242 37.93 -16.54 4.27
N GLU A 243 38.44 -17.77 4.35
CA GLU A 243 37.76 -19.02 4.74
C GLU A 243 37.09 -19.00 6.14
N ASN A 244 37.00 -17.86 6.82
CA ASN A 244 36.50 -17.75 8.20
C ASN A 244 35.23 -16.90 8.40
N SER A 245 34.43 -16.63 7.35
CA SER A 245 33.17 -15.88 7.53
C SER A 245 31.96 -16.58 6.89
N PRO A 246 31.03 -17.18 7.67
CA PRO A 246 29.98 -18.04 7.14
C PRO A 246 28.73 -17.30 6.64
N THR A 247 28.64 -15.98 6.74
CA THR A 247 27.31 -15.37 6.86
C THR A 247 26.56 -15.00 5.59
N LEU A 248 27.16 -14.62 4.45
CA LEU A 248 26.37 -14.23 3.24
C LEU A 248 27.13 -14.36 1.90
N THR A 249 28.11 -15.28 1.76
CA THR A 249 28.77 -15.51 0.46
C THR A 249 27.76 -16.03 -0.56
N GLY A 250 27.49 -15.24 -1.61
CA GLY A 250 26.51 -15.56 -2.66
C GLY A 250 25.05 -15.15 -2.38
N ILE A 251 24.74 -14.46 -1.27
CA ILE A 251 23.36 -14.04 -0.92
C ILE A 251 23.18 -12.54 -1.15
N SER A 252 22.49 -12.15 -2.22
CA SER A 252 22.25 -10.74 -2.55
C SER A 252 21.18 -10.06 -1.67
N GLN A 253 20.28 -10.83 -1.07
CA GLN A 253 19.21 -10.34 -0.21
C GLN A 253 18.82 -11.37 0.86
N ALA A 254 18.61 -10.92 2.10
CA ALA A 254 18.06 -11.72 3.18
C ALA A 254 16.84 -11.04 3.84
N VAL A 255 15.82 -11.84 4.16
CA VAL A 255 14.61 -11.40 4.88
C VAL A 255 14.59 -12.09 6.24
N LEU A 256 14.69 -11.31 7.30
CA LEU A 256 14.76 -11.79 8.67
C LEU A 256 13.43 -11.47 9.37
N ASN A 257 12.88 -12.46 10.08
CA ASN A 257 11.67 -12.32 10.88
C ASN A 257 11.97 -12.80 12.31
N GLY A 258 11.51 -12.08 13.33
CA GLY A 258 11.82 -12.40 14.72
C GLY A 258 11.40 -11.27 15.66
N SER A 259 12.01 -11.19 16.84
CA SER A 259 11.83 -10.07 17.77
C SER A 259 13.19 -9.50 18.14
N GLY A 260 13.27 -8.20 18.40
CA GLY A 260 14.55 -7.52 18.69
C GLY A 260 15.57 -7.58 17.54
N LEU A 261 15.14 -7.66 16.27
CA LEU A 261 16.06 -7.93 15.16
C LEU A 261 17.15 -6.88 14.98
N ARG A 262 16.90 -5.62 15.37
CA ARG A 262 17.91 -4.57 15.22
C ARG A 262 19.13 -4.77 16.12
N SER A 263 18.98 -5.39 17.29
CA SER A 263 20.09 -5.73 18.19
C SER A 263 20.69 -7.12 17.92
N ASN A 264 20.18 -7.85 16.93
CA ASN A 264 20.67 -9.17 16.59
C ASN A 264 22.07 -9.11 15.97
N GLU A 265 22.98 -9.99 16.42
CA GLU A 265 24.38 -10.04 15.98
C GLU A 265 24.49 -10.21 14.46
N PHE A 266 23.69 -11.09 13.86
CA PHE A 266 23.69 -11.34 12.41
C PHE A 266 23.33 -10.07 11.62
N VAL A 267 22.37 -9.28 12.10
CA VAL A 267 21.98 -8.01 11.45
C VAL A 267 23.11 -7.01 11.55
N GLN A 268 23.72 -6.86 12.72
CA GLN A 268 24.83 -5.92 12.92
C GLN A 268 26.06 -6.30 12.07
N GLU A 269 26.39 -7.58 12.00
CA GLU A 269 27.47 -8.09 11.14
C GLU A 269 27.17 -7.84 9.65
N SER A 270 25.93 -8.10 9.21
CA SER A 270 25.54 -7.84 7.82
C SER A 270 25.71 -6.37 7.45
N LEU A 271 25.31 -5.45 8.33
CA LEU A 271 25.50 -4.01 8.11
C LEU A 271 26.98 -3.60 8.07
N LYS A 272 27.82 -4.21 8.93
CA LYS A 272 29.29 -4.00 8.89
C LYS A 272 29.92 -4.50 7.58
N LYS A 273 29.36 -5.56 6.98
CA LYS A 273 29.78 -6.11 5.69
C LYS A 273 29.27 -5.32 4.47
N GLY A 274 28.64 -4.15 4.68
CA GLY A 274 28.18 -3.28 3.58
C GLY A 274 26.77 -3.58 3.06
N TYR A 275 26.00 -4.44 3.73
CA TYR A 275 24.58 -4.60 3.42
C TYR A 275 23.79 -3.38 3.88
N ILE A 276 22.77 -3.02 3.12
CA ILE A 276 21.85 -1.92 3.43
C ILE A 276 20.47 -2.47 3.79
N ILE A 277 19.78 -1.76 4.68
CA ILE A 277 18.37 -2.07 4.99
C ILE A 277 17.50 -1.55 3.85
N SER A 278 16.63 -2.40 3.31
CA SER A 278 15.69 -2.04 2.24
C SER A 278 14.23 -2.04 2.71
N ALA A 279 13.93 -2.77 3.78
CA ALA A 279 12.64 -2.75 4.45
C ALA A 279 12.78 -3.06 5.94
N MET A 280 11.91 -2.48 6.75
CA MET A 280 11.81 -2.78 8.18
C MET A 280 10.33 -2.84 8.61
N ARG A 281 10.00 -3.87 9.40
CA ARG A 281 8.69 -4.07 10.00
C ARG A 281 8.73 -3.72 11.48
N TYR A 282 7.91 -2.76 11.86
CA TYR A 282 7.80 -2.26 13.22
C TYR A 282 6.48 -2.72 13.83
N ARG A 283 6.51 -3.25 15.06
CA ARG A 283 5.32 -3.55 15.85
C ARG A 283 5.12 -2.45 16.88
N TYR A 284 3.98 -1.79 16.82
CA TYR A 284 3.57 -0.74 17.74
C TYR A 284 2.39 -1.19 18.59
N GLU A 285 2.34 -0.73 19.82
CA GLU A 285 1.19 -0.86 20.71
C GLU A 285 0.59 0.52 20.98
N HIS A 286 -0.72 0.58 21.13
CA HIS A 286 -1.40 1.81 21.48
C HIS A 286 -1.21 2.12 22.96
N LYS A 287 -1.01 3.40 23.30
CA LYS A 287 -0.73 3.82 24.68
C LYS A 287 -1.94 3.76 25.61
N LYS A 288 -3.16 3.67 25.05
CA LYS A 288 -4.41 3.75 25.83
C LYS A 288 -5.31 2.52 25.72
N ASP A 289 -5.13 1.68 24.72
CA ASP A 289 -5.95 0.48 24.51
C ASP A 289 -5.05 -0.72 24.19
N THR A 290 -5.65 -1.91 24.09
CA THR A 290 -4.94 -3.17 23.85
C THR A 290 -4.72 -3.46 22.36
N THR A 291 -4.88 -2.45 21.49
CA THR A 291 -4.63 -2.62 20.07
C THR A 291 -3.14 -2.54 19.77
N GLU A 292 -2.69 -3.40 18.87
CA GLU A 292 -1.35 -3.34 18.31
C GLU A 292 -1.40 -3.41 16.79
N PHE A 293 -0.36 -2.94 16.14
CA PHE A 293 -0.25 -3.08 14.70
C PHE A 293 1.20 -3.21 14.25
N ALA A 294 1.38 -3.83 13.09
CA ALA A 294 2.64 -3.95 12.41
C ALA A 294 2.61 -3.09 11.14
N VAL A 295 3.55 -2.16 11.02
CA VAL A 295 3.77 -1.34 9.81
C VAL A 295 5.09 -1.73 9.17
N VAL A 296 5.09 -1.87 7.85
CA VAL A 296 6.28 -2.12 7.05
C VAL A 296 6.61 -0.84 6.28
N LEU A 297 7.82 -0.33 6.49
CA LEU A 297 8.42 0.66 5.59
C LEU A 297 9.33 -0.06 4.62
N SER A 298 9.18 0.23 3.34
CA SER A 298 10.02 -0.33 2.28
C SER A 298 10.16 0.66 1.13
N PHE A 299 11.15 0.46 0.28
CA PHE A 299 11.32 1.27 -0.94
C PHE A 299 11.12 0.39 -2.16
N ARG A 300 10.29 0.84 -3.10
CA ARG A 300 10.02 0.14 -4.37
C ARG A 300 10.00 1.15 -5.50
N ASN A 301 10.78 0.89 -6.55
CA ASN A 301 10.90 1.78 -7.71
C ASN A 301 11.21 3.23 -7.28
N GLN A 302 12.20 3.41 -6.39
CA GLN A 302 12.62 4.73 -5.88
C GLN A 302 11.65 5.44 -4.92
N ASP A 303 10.46 4.91 -4.70
CA ASP A 303 9.45 5.54 -3.84
C ASP A 303 9.29 4.82 -2.48
N LEU A 304 8.98 5.61 -1.45
CA LEU A 304 8.65 5.11 -0.13
C LEU A 304 7.28 4.43 -0.17
N ARG A 305 7.23 3.25 0.45
CA ARG A 305 6.03 2.49 0.67
C ARG A 305 5.77 2.26 2.15
N VAL A 306 4.55 2.58 2.57
CA VAL A 306 4.04 2.39 3.93
C VAL A 306 2.88 1.42 3.86
N ASP A 307 3.05 0.25 4.47
CA ASP A 307 2.01 -0.80 4.49
C ASP A 307 1.66 -1.15 5.93
N ILE A 308 0.37 -1.28 6.23
CA ILE A 308 -0.06 -2.02 7.42
C ILE A 308 0.00 -3.51 7.06
N ASP A 309 0.79 -4.28 7.81
CA ASP A 309 0.94 -5.71 7.59
C ASP A 309 -0.14 -6.49 8.34
N LYS A 310 -0.28 -6.21 9.64
CA LYS A 310 -1.25 -6.86 10.53
C LYS A 310 -1.66 -5.91 11.65
N THR A 311 -2.87 -6.08 12.14
CA THR A 311 -3.35 -5.46 13.38
C THR A 311 -3.78 -6.58 14.32
N TYR A 312 -3.53 -6.36 15.60
CA TYR A 312 -3.74 -7.33 16.66
C TYR A 312 -4.66 -6.72 17.70
N PHE A 313 -5.57 -7.54 18.22
CA PHE A 313 -6.48 -7.19 19.28
C PHE A 313 -6.39 -8.26 20.36
N GLU A 314 -6.27 -7.86 21.62
CA GLU A 314 -6.34 -8.79 22.75
C GLU A 314 -7.79 -8.93 23.21
N ASP A 315 -8.32 -10.15 23.12
CA ASP A 315 -9.63 -10.53 23.63
C ASP A 315 -9.48 -11.71 24.60
N GLU A 316 -9.84 -11.51 25.87
CA GLU A 316 -9.75 -12.51 26.94
C GLU A 316 -8.39 -13.24 27.02
N GLY A 317 -7.27 -12.52 26.82
CA GLY A 317 -5.91 -13.06 26.86
C GLY A 317 -5.49 -13.79 25.58
N LYS A 318 -6.30 -13.76 24.51
CA LYS A 318 -5.95 -14.27 23.19
C LYS A 318 -5.72 -13.11 22.22
N ILE A 319 -4.62 -13.20 21.49
CA ILE A 319 -4.30 -12.23 20.43
C ILE A 319 -5.01 -12.66 19.15
N LEU A 320 -6.00 -11.88 18.73
CA LEU A 320 -6.72 -12.02 17.47
C LEU A 320 -6.12 -11.10 16.41
N VAL A 321 -6.07 -11.58 15.16
CA VAL A 321 -5.63 -10.77 14.01
C VAL A 321 -6.86 -10.30 13.24
N GLN A 322 -7.15 -9.01 13.31
CA GLN A 322 -8.30 -8.41 12.64
C GLN A 322 -7.97 -7.00 12.16
N PRO A 323 -8.23 -6.66 10.88
CA PRO A 323 -8.00 -5.31 10.35
C PRO A 323 -8.76 -4.23 11.14
N LEU A 324 -8.06 -3.14 11.46
CA LEU A 324 -8.68 -1.90 11.99
C LEU A 324 -9.65 -1.28 10.98
N VAL A 325 -10.49 -0.35 11.42
CA VAL A 325 -11.35 0.39 10.49
C VAL A 325 -10.52 1.27 9.56
N LYS A 326 -11.05 1.59 8.37
CA LYS A 326 -10.30 2.33 7.34
C LYS A 326 -9.84 3.72 7.78
N ALA A 327 -10.60 4.38 8.66
CA ALA A 327 -10.22 5.67 9.22
C ALA A 327 -8.94 5.55 10.08
N GLU A 328 -8.90 4.61 11.02
CA GLU A 328 -7.72 4.36 11.87
C GLU A 328 -6.50 3.90 11.04
N GLN A 329 -6.71 3.03 10.05
CA GLN A 329 -5.66 2.65 9.12
C GLN A 329 -5.12 3.85 8.33
N ASN A 330 -6.00 4.78 7.94
CA ASN A 330 -5.60 5.99 7.25
C ASN A 330 -4.73 6.88 8.15
N ASP A 331 -5.11 7.06 9.41
CA ASP A 331 -4.38 7.89 10.37
C ASP A 331 -2.98 7.33 10.66
N ILE A 332 -2.88 6.01 10.85
CA ILE A 332 -1.59 5.31 10.98
C ILE A 332 -0.73 5.59 9.75
N ILE A 333 -1.24 5.31 8.55
CA ILE A 333 -0.46 5.51 7.33
C ILE A 333 0.01 6.96 7.20
N ILE A 334 -0.86 7.95 7.40
CA ILE A 334 -0.48 9.37 7.29
C ILE A 334 0.60 9.74 8.30
N ALA A 335 0.50 9.27 9.54
CA ALA A 335 1.51 9.53 10.56
C ALA A 335 2.89 9.00 10.17
N PHE A 336 2.96 7.76 9.67
CA PHE A 336 4.22 7.17 9.20
C PHE A 336 4.76 7.84 7.92
N GLN A 337 3.88 8.29 7.03
CA GLN A 337 4.28 9.05 5.84
C GLN A 337 4.91 10.38 6.22
N ASN A 338 4.30 11.09 7.17
CA ASN A 338 4.79 12.38 7.65
C ASN A 338 6.12 12.24 8.39
N SER A 339 6.24 11.26 9.28
CA SER A 339 7.49 11.01 10.01
C SER A 339 8.61 10.57 9.07
N ALA A 340 8.32 9.69 8.10
CA ALA A 340 9.29 9.29 7.07
C ALA A 340 9.75 10.46 6.18
N ASN A 341 8.83 11.32 5.73
CA ASN A 341 9.18 12.52 4.98
C ASN A 341 10.08 13.47 5.79
N GLN A 342 9.76 13.68 7.07
CA GLN A 342 10.55 14.52 7.97
C GLN A 342 11.95 13.96 8.20
N VAL A 343 12.05 12.67 8.52
CA VAL A 343 13.34 11.98 8.74
C VAL A 343 14.18 12.02 7.47
N PHE A 344 13.61 11.68 6.31
CA PHE A 344 14.30 11.74 5.03
C PHE A 344 14.80 13.15 4.70
N GLY A 345 13.93 14.15 4.83
CA GLY A 345 14.28 15.55 4.57
C GLY A 345 15.38 16.08 5.50
N THR A 346 15.43 15.60 6.74
CA THR A 346 16.47 15.95 7.71
C THR A 346 17.81 15.31 7.33
N LEU A 347 17.82 14.01 7.00
CA LEU A 347 19.04 13.28 6.61
C LEU A 347 19.67 13.84 5.34
N ILE A 348 18.86 14.25 4.36
CA ILE A 348 19.35 14.90 3.13
C ILE A 348 19.98 16.26 3.42
N LYS A 349 19.45 17.03 4.39
CA LYS A 349 20.02 18.32 4.78
C LYS A 349 21.35 18.13 5.52
N GLU A 350 21.41 17.17 6.45
CA GLU A 350 22.64 16.82 7.16
C GLU A 350 23.75 16.40 6.19
N GLN A 351 23.44 15.55 5.21
CA GLN A 351 24.40 15.13 4.16
C GLN A 351 24.95 16.24 3.27
N ARG A 352 24.22 17.35 3.13
CA ARG A 352 24.68 18.49 2.33
C ARG A 352 25.57 19.44 3.11
N ASN A 353 25.55 19.32 4.44
CA ASN A 353 26.30 20.16 5.36
C ASN A 353 27.55 19.45 5.92
N ASP A 354 27.57 18.11 5.85
CA ASP A 354 28.76 17.27 5.99
C ASP A 354 29.56 17.25 4.67
#